data_AF-A0A1D8D864-F1
#
_entry.id   AF-A0A1D8D864-F1
#
_cell.length_a   1.000
_cell.length_b   1.000
_cell.length_c   1.000
_cell.angle_alpha   90.00
_cell.angle_beta   90.00
_cell.angle_gamma   90.00
#
_symmetry.space_group_name_H-M   'P 1'
#
loop_
_entity.id
_entity.type
_entity.pdbx_description
1 polymer ?
#
loop_
_entity_poly.entity_id
_entity_poly.type
_entity_poly.pdbx_seq_one_letter_code
_entity_poly.pdbx_strand_id
1 'polypeptide(L)'
;MCELVLSFQEFLKIVPGIVIFPFSFYLAWKKIGIDVAASFTVCSDRITAERISEVVLVNLKDKPIAVFAIYAVIGDDISWEVDKFDPPIILKPLESSLIETKPYSELYLDAEKYEPDFILNAKNRYLYRNIS
;
A
#
# COMPACT_ATOMS: atom_id res chain seq x y z
N MET A 1 27.34 -42.44 -30.26
CA MET A 1 27.55 -40.96 -30.28
C MET A 1 26.35 -40.21 -30.86
N CYS A 2 25.80 -40.59 -32.02
CA CYS A 2 24.68 -39.86 -32.65
C CYS A 2 23.37 -39.82 -31.82
N GLU A 3 23.00 -40.88 -31.11
CA GLU A 3 21.79 -40.90 -30.27
C GLU A 3 21.87 -39.92 -29.08
N LEU A 4 23.07 -39.73 -28.52
CA LEU A 4 23.31 -38.83 -27.40
C LEU A 4 23.23 -37.37 -27.85
N VAL A 5 23.66 -37.07 -29.08
CA VAL A 5 23.56 -35.75 -29.71
C VAL A 5 22.10 -35.41 -30.07
N LEU A 6 21.34 -36.39 -30.59
CA LEU A 6 19.91 -36.23 -30.87
C LEU A 6 19.09 -35.97 -29.59
N SER A 7 19.34 -36.76 -28.54
CA SER A 7 18.71 -36.56 -27.23
C SER A 7 19.00 -35.18 -26.64
N PHE A 8 20.24 -34.68 -26.78
CA PHE A 8 20.61 -33.37 -26.28
C PHE A 8 19.93 -32.22 -27.03
N GLN A 9 19.73 -32.35 -28.35
CA GLN A 9 18.98 -31.37 -29.14
C GLN A 9 17.48 -31.33 -28.78
N GLU A 10 16.87 -32.47 -28.48
CA GLU A 10 15.47 -32.50 -28.00
C GLU A 10 15.33 -31.90 -26.60
N PHE A 11 16.30 -32.18 -25.72
CA PHE A 11 16.35 -31.61 -24.39
C PHE A 11 16.46 -30.07 -24.43
N LEU A 12 17.34 -29.52 -25.27
CA LEU A 12 17.49 -28.07 -25.47
C LEU A 12 16.24 -27.36 -26.02
N LYS A 13 15.31 -28.08 -26.66
CA LYS A 13 14.02 -27.52 -27.11
C LYS A 13 13.00 -27.40 -25.99
N ILE A 14 13.03 -28.30 -25.01
CA ILE A 14 12.01 -28.41 -23.95
C ILE A 14 12.43 -27.64 -22.69
N VAL A 15 13.71 -27.68 -22.33
CA VAL A 15 14.27 -27.04 -21.13
C VAL A 15 13.96 -25.55 -21.02
N PRO A 16 14.06 -24.73 -22.08
CA PRO A 16 13.73 -23.31 -21.99
C PRO A 16 12.27 -23.10 -21.61
N GLY A 17 11.35 -23.91 -22.14
CA GLY A 17 9.93 -23.82 -21.84
C GLY A 17 9.62 -24.11 -20.36
N ILE A 18 10.28 -25.10 -19.77
CA ILE A 18 10.09 -25.47 -18.36
C ILE A 18 10.58 -24.38 -17.40
N VAL A 19 11.61 -23.62 -17.76
CA VAL A 19 12.15 -22.54 -16.92
C VAL A 19 11.43 -21.22 -17.16
N ILE A 20 11.16 -20.89 -18.43
CA ILE A 20 10.52 -19.62 -18.81
C ILE A 20 9.07 -19.59 -18.33
N PHE A 21 8.34 -20.70 -18.45
CA PHE A 21 6.92 -20.76 -18.07
C PHE A 21 6.64 -20.36 -16.60
N PRO A 22 7.24 -21.00 -15.57
CA PRO A 22 6.99 -20.62 -14.18
C PRO A 22 7.51 -19.21 -13.87
N PHE A 23 8.60 -18.77 -14.51
CA PHE A 23 9.12 -17.42 -14.33
C PHE A 23 8.17 -16.35 -14.89
N SER A 24 7.67 -16.55 -16.12
CA SER A 24 6.67 -15.69 -16.74
C SER A 24 5.36 -15.70 -15.94
N PHE A 25 4.93 -16.85 -15.45
CA PHE A 25 3.74 -16.98 -14.62
C PHE A 25 3.89 -16.22 -13.29
N TYR A 26 5.03 -16.36 -12.61
CA TYR A 26 5.32 -15.64 -11.36
C TYR A 26 5.32 -14.12 -11.56
N LEU A 27 5.95 -13.63 -12.62
CA LEU A 27 5.96 -12.19 -12.94
C LEU A 27 4.58 -11.68 -13.31
N ALA A 28 3.79 -12.47 -14.06
CA ALA A 28 2.41 -12.13 -14.37
C ALA A 28 1.58 -12.01 -13.08
N TRP A 29 1.75 -12.95 -12.15
CA TRP A 29 1.06 -12.93 -10.86
C TRP A 29 1.44 -11.70 -10.02
N LYS A 30 2.73 -11.36 -9.95
CA LYS A 30 3.22 -10.19 -9.18
C LYS A 30 2.72 -8.85 -9.74
N LYS A 31 2.45 -8.80 -11.06
CA LYS A 31 1.93 -7.61 -11.75
C LYS A 31 0.44 -7.38 -11.48
N ILE A 32 -0.29 -8.42 -11.08
CA ILE A 32 -1.70 -8.35 -10.75
C ILE A 32 -1.86 -7.72 -9.35
N GLY A 33 -2.89 -6.88 -9.19
CA GLY A 33 -3.21 -6.18 -7.95
C GLY A 33 -2.74 -4.73 -7.90
N ILE A 34 -2.99 -4.10 -6.76
CA ILE A 34 -2.62 -2.73 -6.40
C ILE A 34 -1.74 -2.86 -5.16
N ASP A 35 -0.62 -2.15 -5.12
CA ASP A 35 0.30 -2.17 -3.99
C ASP A 35 0.78 -0.75 -3.74
N VAL A 36 0.36 -0.20 -2.61
CA VAL A 36 0.65 1.17 -2.18
C VAL A 36 1.09 1.12 -0.73
N ALA A 37 2.28 1.63 -0.45
CA ALA A 37 2.72 1.83 0.93
C ALA A 37 2.25 3.20 1.42
N ALA A 38 1.78 3.27 2.65
CA ALA A 38 1.36 4.51 3.29
C ALA A 38 2.13 4.69 4.61
N SER A 39 2.69 5.88 4.79
CA SER A 39 3.28 6.35 6.05
C SER A 39 2.57 7.62 6.47
N PHE A 40 2.42 7.84 7.76
CA PHE A 40 1.75 9.04 8.27
C PHE A 40 2.55 9.67 9.40
N THR A 41 2.43 10.98 9.51
CA THR A 41 2.97 11.78 10.62
C THR A 41 1.81 12.30 11.43
N VAL A 42 1.89 12.12 12.74
CA VAL A 42 0.93 12.68 13.69
C VAL A 42 1.54 13.94 14.29
N CYS A 43 0.78 15.03 14.29
CA CYS A 43 1.15 16.28 14.95
C CYS A 43 0.13 16.59 16.05
N SER A 44 0.64 17.10 17.16
CA SER A 44 -0.16 17.63 18.27
C SER A 44 0.43 18.97 18.66
N ASP A 45 -0.31 20.05 18.40
CA ASP A 45 0.08 21.38 18.88
C ASP A 45 -0.74 21.77 20.11
N ARG A 46 -0.32 22.82 20.80
CA ARG A 46 -0.98 23.31 22.01
C ARG A 46 -2.36 23.93 21.77
N ILE A 47 -2.72 24.15 20.50
CA ILE A 47 -3.91 24.89 20.05
C ILE A 47 -4.84 24.01 19.19
N THR A 48 -4.35 22.87 18.69
CA THR A 48 -5.10 21.97 17.80
C THR A 48 -5.12 20.57 18.39
N ALA A 49 -6.18 19.81 18.12
CA ALA A 49 -6.26 18.42 18.53
C ALA A 49 -5.18 17.58 17.81
N GLU A 50 -4.79 16.46 18.43
CA GLU A 50 -3.90 15.48 17.81
C GLU A 50 -4.49 15.06 16.46
N ARG A 51 -3.70 15.21 15.39
CA ARG A 51 -4.15 14.93 14.03
C ARG A 51 -3.07 14.25 13.22
N ILE A 52 -3.50 13.45 12.26
CA ILE A 52 -2.65 13.07 11.13
C ILE A 52 -2.40 14.34 10.33
N SER A 53 -1.15 14.83 10.26
CA SER A 53 -0.80 16.08 9.56
C SER A 53 -0.34 15.83 8.13
N GLU A 54 0.34 14.70 7.92
CA GLU A 54 0.94 14.35 6.63
C GLU A 54 0.75 12.86 6.38
N VAL A 55 0.44 12.52 5.14
CA VAL A 55 0.40 11.14 4.65
C VAL A 55 1.29 11.04 3.43
N VAL A 56 2.29 10.16 3.50
CA VAL A 56 3.16 9.82 2.37
C VAL A 56 2.63 8.53 1.75
N LEU A 57 2.19 8.63 0.50
CA LEU A 57 1.80 7.46 -0.31
C LEU A 57 2.91 7.14 -1.30
N VAL A 58 3.28 5.87 -1.37
CA VAL A 58 4.30 5.36 -2.31
C VAL A 58 3.69 4.28 -3.18
N ASN A 59 3.70 4.49 -4.49
CA ASN A 59 3.26 3.49 -5.45
C ASN A 59 4.36 2.43 -5.64
N LEU A 60 4.07 1.17 -5.28
CA LEU A 60 5.03 0.07 -5.45
C LEU A 60 4.83 -0.69 -6.76
N LYS A 61 3.93 -0.22 -7.64
CA LYS A 61 3.65 -0.82 -8.94
C LYS A 61 4.19 0.03 -10.09
N ASP A 62 4.48 -0.65 -11.19
CA ASP A 62 4.92 -0.05 -12.45
C ASP A 62 3.77 0.58 -13.27
N LYS A 63 2.60 0.79 -12.66
CA LYS A 63 1.41 1.38 -13.30
C LYS A 63 0.89 2.55 -12.48
N PRO A 64 0.33 3.60 -13.11
CA PRO A 64 -0.27 4.70 -12.38
C PRO A 64 -1.48 4.22 -11.58
N ILE A 65 -1.65 4.77 -10.38
CA ILE A 65 -2.76 4.47 -9.48
C ILE A 65 -3.49 5.78 -9.16
N ALA A 66 -4.82 5.78 -9.32
CA ALA A 66 -5.66 6.90 -8.93
C ALA A 66 -6.13 6.71 -7.49
N VAL A 67 -5.90 7.72 -6.64
CA VAL A 67 -6.33 7.76 -5.25
C VAL A 67 -7.47 8.77 -5.13
N PHE A 68 -8.64 8.28 -4.72
CA PHE A 68 -9.86 9.09 -4.59
C PHE A 68 -10.09 9.59 -3.17
N ALA A 69 -9.70 8.80 -2.16
CA ALA A 69 -9.82 9.17 -0.76
C ALA A 69 -8.82 8.37 0.08
N ILE A 70 -8.48 8.90 1.24
CA ILE A 70 -7.69 8.22 2.26
C ILE A 70 -8.61 7.96 3.45
N TYR A 71 -8.71 6.69 3.85
CA TYR A 71 -9.40 6.29 5.05
C TYR A 71 -8.39 5.81 6.08
N ALA A 72 -8.48 6.31 7.30
CA ALA A 72 -7.73 5.74 8.41
C ALA A 72 -8.66 4.81 9.18
N VAL A 73 -8.17 3.60 9.39
CA VAL A 73 -8.87 2.56 10.14
C VAL A 73 -8.27 2.51 11.54
N ILE A 74 -9.10 2.67 12.56
CA ILE A 74 -8.70 2.61 13.98
C ILE A 74 -9.38 1.37 14.58
N GLY A 75 -8.57 0.43 15.10
CA GLY A 75 -9.07 -0.89 15.47
C GLY A 75 -9.52 -1.70 14.25
N ASP A 76 -10.62 -2.44 14.40
CA ASP A 76 -11.16 -3.34 13.37
C ASP A 76 -12.42 -2.80 12.67
N ASP A 77 -13.18 -1.88 13.30
CA ASP A 77 -14.52 -1.50 12.82
C ASP A 77 -14.69 -0.02 12.48
N ILE A 78 -13.75 0.85 12.87
CA ILE A 78 -13.89 2.30 12.70
C ILE A 78 -13.02 2.77 11.55
N SER A 79 -13.64 3.08 10.41
CA SER A 79 -13.00 3.77 9.29
C SER A 79 -13.42 5.24 9.25
N TRP A 80 -12.47 6.16 9.28
CA TRP A 80 -12.73 7.60 9.11
C TRP A 80 -12.08 8.14 7.84
N GLU A 81 -12.78 9.03 7.14
CA GLU A 81 -12.27 9.71 5.94
C GLU A 81 -11.30 10.82 6.36
N VAL A 82 -10.01 10.62 6.07
CA VAL A 82 -8.95 11.59 6.36
C VAL A 82 -9.00 12.74 5.38
N ASP A 83 -9.09 12.40 4.10
CA ASP A 83 -9.21 13.37 3.02
C ASP A 83 -9.82 12.71 1.78
N LYS A 84 -10.48 13.54 0.96
CA LYS A 84 -11.12 13.13 -0.28
C LYS A 84 -10.68 14.05 -1.41
N PHE A 85 -10.23 13.45 -2.49
CA PHE A 85 -9.65 14.13 -3.63
C PHE A 85 -10.64 14.19 -4.79
N ASP A 86 -11.03 15.40 -5.14
CA ASP A 86 -11.76 15.70 -6.37
C ASP A 86 -11.12 16.95 -7.01
N PRO A 87 -10.29 16.78 -8.06
CA PRO A 87 -10.02 15.55 -8.83
C PRO A 87 -9.12 14.54 -8.09
N PRO A 88 -9.14 13.24 -8.48
CA PRO A 88 -8.32 12.20 -7.85
C PRO A 88 -6.82 12.45 -8.05
N ILE A 89 -6.03 12.11 -7.04
CA ILE A 89 -4.57 12.19 -7.13
C ILE A 89 -4.06 11.01 -7.95
N ILE A 90 -3.24 11.28 -8.96
CA ILE A 90 -2.59 10.25 -9.76
C ILE A 90 -1.17 10.03 -9.21
N LEU A 91 -0.96 8.89 -8.56
CA LEU A 91 0.37 8.40 -8.19
C LEU A 91 1.02 7.76 -9.42
N LYS A 92 2.10 8.35 -9.92
CA LYS A 92 2.86 7.74 -11.03
C LYS A 92 3.56 6.46 -10.58
N PRO A 93 3.97 5.59 -11.52
CA PRO A 93 4.73 4.39 -11.21
C PRO A 93 5.96 4.71 -10.35
N LEU A 94 6.15 3.96 -9.26
CA LEU A 94 7.32 4.06 -8.36
C LEU A 94 7.54 5.46 -7.75
N GLU A 95 6.54 6.34 -7.78
CA GLU A 95 6.60 7.70 -7.23
C GLU A 95 6.02 7.73 -5.81
N SER A 96 6.53 8.66 -5.00
CA SER A 96 5.96 9.02 -3.70
C SER A 96 5.28 10.38 -3.77
N SER A 97 4.09 10.50 -3.20
CA SER A 97 3.36 11.75 -3.04
C SER A 97 3.17 12.06 -1.57
N LEU A 98 3.55 13.27 -1.17
CA LEU A 98 3.24 13.83 0.14
C LEU A 98 1.88 14.53 0.04
N ILE A 99 0.97 14.14 0.92
CA ILE A 99 -0.36 14.71 1.02
C ILE A 99 -0.46 15.37 2.39
N GLU A 100 -0.61 16.69 2.39
CA GLU A 100 -0.90 17.47 3.59
C GLU A 100 -2.39 17.43 3.86
N THR A 101 -2.77 16.95 5.04
CA THR A 101 -4.17 16.83 5.44
C THR A 101 -4.66 18.13 6.07
N LYS A 102 -5.94 18.43 5.88
CA LYS A 102 -6.57 19.62 6.47
C LYS A 102 -6.67 19.49 7.99
N PRO A 103 -6.42 20.57 8.75
CA PRO A 103 -6.62 20.54 10.19
C PRO A 103 -8.11 20.44 10.52
N TYR A 104 -8.44 19.61 11.51
CA TYR A 104 -9.76 19.56 12.13
C TYR A 104 -9.65 19.94 13.61
N SER A 105 -10.71 20.51 14.16
CA SER A 105 -10.75 20.90 15.57
C SER A 105 -11.19 19.75 16.47
N GLU A 106 -12.18 18.98 16.04
CA GLU A 106 -12.81 17.92 16.82
C GLU A 106 -13.28 16.80 15.91
N LEU A 107 -13.23 15.56 16.40
CA LEU A 107 -13.79 14.39 15.72
C LEU A 107 -15.03 13.93 16.47
N TYR A 108 -16.05 13.54 15.73
CA TYR A 108 -17.30 13.02 16.25
C TYR A 108 -17.60 11.67 15.63
N LEU A 109 -18.01 10.71 16.46
CA LEU A 109 -18.50 9.40 16.03
C LEU A 109 -19.94 9.25 16.55
N ASP A 110 -20.89 9.18 15.62
CA ASP A 110 -22.34 9.05 15.91
C ASP A 110 -22.86 10.03 16.99
N ALA A 111 -22.40 11.29 16.93
CA ALA A 111 -22.70 12.41 17.84
C ALA A 111 -21.94 12.45 19.18
N GLU A 112 -21.05 11.48 19.47
CA GLU A 112 -20.12 11.58 20.61
C GLU A 112 -18.75 12.11 20.17
N LYS A 113 -18.13 12.97 21.00
CA LYS A 113 -16.77 13.45 20.75
C LYS A 113 -15.81 12.27 20.87
N TYR A 114 -15.10 11.98 19.80
CA TYR A 114 -14.12 10.90 19.74
C TYR A 114 -12.71 11.49 19.81
N GLU A 115 -11.92 11.06 20.79
CA GLU A 115 -10.51 11.44 20.95
C GLU A 115 -9.63 10.23 20.58
N PRO A 116 -9.24 10.09 19.30
CA PRO A 116 -8.35 9.01 18.88
C PRO A 116 -6.93 9.21 19.41
N ASP A 117 -6.40 8.18 20.06
CA ASP A 117 -4.97 8.07 20.32
C ASP A 117 -4.28 7.45 19.11
N PHE A 118 -3.76 8.27 18.20
CA PHE A 118 -3.15 7.78 16.96
C PHE A 118 -1.78 7.13 17.23
N ILE A 119 -1.07 7.58 18.26
CA ILE A 119 0.28 7.11 18.61
C ILE A 119 0.24 5.68 19.17
N LEU A 120 -0.68 5.36 20.09
CA LEU A 120 -0.81 4.01 20.65
C LEU A 120 -1.30 3.00 19.61
N ASN A 121 -2.23 3.41 18.74
CA ASN A 121 -2.78 2.55 17.70
C ASN A 121 -1.79 2.25 16.57
N ALA A 122 -0.92 3.21 16.20
CA ALA A 122 0.16 2.98 15.26
C ALA A 122 1.11 1.87 15.74
N LYS A 123 1.49 1.92 17.02
CA LYS A 123 2.42 0.97 17.65
C LYS A 123 1.88 -0.46 17.70
N ASN A 124 0.59 -0.63 17.99
CA ASN A 124 -0.04 -1.95 18.04
C ASN A 124 -0.05 -2.65 16.66
N ARG A 125 -0.26 -1.92 15.55
CA ARG A 125 -0.25 -2.51 14.21
C ARG A 125 1.12 -3.05 13.79
N TYR A 126 2.22 -2.43 14.22
CA TYR A 126 3.58 -2.96 14.00
C TYR A 126 3.89 -4.21 14.83
N LEU A 127 3.27 -4.36 16.00
CA LEU A 127 3.43 -5.56 16.83
C LEU A 127 2.73 -6.77 16.19
N TYR A 128 1.55 -6.60 15.61
CA TYR A 128 0.86 -7.70 14.91
C TYR A 128 1.56 -8.16 13.62
N ARG A 129 2.20 -7.25 12.88
CA ARG A 129 2.90 -7.60 11.61
C ARG A 129 4.22 -8.38 11.82
N ASN A 130 4.78 -8.39 13.03
CA ASN A 130 5.99 -9.14 13.37
C ASN A 130 5.72 -10.53 14.00
N ILE A 131 4.45 -10.94 14.12
CA ILE A 131 4.05 -12.22 14.74
C ILE A 131 3.45 -13.19 13.70
N SER A 132 3.62 -12.93 12.40
CA SER A 132 3.20 -13.84 11.31
C SER A 132 4.37 -14.54 10.64
#